data_AF-A0A359KIQ9-F1
#
_entry.id   AF-A0A359KIQ9-F1
#
_cell.length_a   1.000
_cell.length_b   1.000
_cell.length_c   1.000
_cell.angle_alpha   90.00
_cell.angle_beta   90.00
_cell.angle_gamma   90.00
#
_symmetry.space_group_name_H-M   'P 1'
#
loop_
_entity.id
_entity.type
_entity.pdbx_description
1 polymer ?
#
loop_
_entity_poly.entity_id
_entity_poly.type
_entity_poly.pdbx_seq_one_letter_code
_entity_poly.pdbx_strand_id
1 'polypeptide(L)'
;MVLTLLAPPAWAQQAAPEWMTAPRDWSATLKDDVDAVGRIIEETHPGMYDDRNPAFRQRVEAGLAEARERAETTTDVGGWWWTMRGLIAGFDDGHVDIGLTNQGGFPTRWPGFLTLYDGADQVVASRDEADDSSPPLGAKLIACDGVDAAALAERR
;
A
#
# COMPACT_ATOMS: atom_id res chain seq x y z
N MET A 1 27.92 26.38 36.24
CA MET A 1 27.64 25.04 35.67
C MET A 1 26.16 25.02 35.34
N VAL A 2 25.81 25.35 34.09
CA VAL A 2 24.40 25.42 33.64
C VAL A 2 24.11 24.11 32.92
N LEU A 3 23.15 23.35 33.43
CA LEU A 3 22.68 22.11 32.86
C LEU A 3 21.55 22.43 31.88
N THR A 4 21.83 22.38 30.58
CA THR A 4 20.83 22.61 29.54
C THR A 4 20.10 21.30 29.26
N LEU A 5 18.82 21.21 29.64
CA LEU A 5 17.91 20.15 29.21
C LEU A 5 17.61 20.33 27.73
N LEU A 6 18.12 19.44 26.87
CA LEU A 6 17.68 19.32 25.48
C LEU A 6 16.39 18.50 25.46
N ALA A 7 15.27 19.16 25.16
CA ALA A 7 14.02 18.46 24.83
C ALA A 7 14.20 17.73 23.49
N PRO A 8 13.74 16.48 23.34
CA PRO A 8 13.74 15.80 22.05
C PRO A 8 12.83 16.56 21.07
N PRO A 9 13.15 16.56 19.77
CA PRO A 9 12.29 17.16 18.76
C PRO A 9 10.93 16.45 18.80
N ALA A 10 9.88 17.22 19.06
CA ALA A 10 8.52 16.77 18.83
C ALA A 10 8.33 16.66 17.32
N TRP A 11 8.31 15.44 16.78
CA TRP A 11 7.74 15.23 15.46
C TRP A 11 6.29 15.68 15.51
N ALA A 12 5.93 16.65 14.68
CA ALA A 12 4.53 17.00 14.49
C ALA A 12 3.85 15.78 13.86
N GLN A 13 3.25 14.91 14.68
CA GLN A 13 2.19 14.04 14.21
C GLN A 13 1.12 14.96 13.65
N GLN A 14 1.05 15.05 12.31
CA GLN A 14 -0.10 15.64 11.66
C GLN A 14 -1.33 14.93 12.23
N ALA A 15 -2.18 15.70 12.92
CA ALA A 15 -3.40 15.18 13.48
C ALA A 15 -4.15 14.45 12.36
N ALA A 16 -4.64 13.25 12.67
CA ALA A 16 -5.45 12.51 11.72
C ALA A 16 -6.63 13.39 11.26
N PRO A 17 -6.91 13.47 9.95
CA PRO A 17 -8.07 14.19 9.46
C PRO A 17 -9.36 13.75 10.18
N GLU A 18 -10.27 14.69 10.41
CA GLU A 18 -11.52 14.44 11.15
C GLU A 18 -12.34 13.26 10.59
N TRP A 19 -12.33 13.08 9.27
CA TRP A 19 -13.06 11.99 8.61
C TRP A 19 -12.57 10.59 9.01
N MET A 20 -11.34 10.46 9.51
CA MET A 20 -10.78 9.18 9.96
C MET A 20 -11.34 8.72 11.30
N THR A 21 -11.73 9.66 12.16
CA THR A 21 -12.24 9.37 13.51
C THR A 21 -13.75 9.58 13.64
N ALA A 22 -14.38 10.17 12.62
CA ALA A 22 -15.83 10.30 12.54
C ALA A 22 -16.50 8.91 12.59
N PRO A 23 -17.59 8.73 13.36
CA PRO A 23 -18.34 7.48 13.38
C PRO A 23 -18.81 7.09 11.97
N ARG A 24 -18.44 5.88 11.54
CA ARG A 24 -18.77 5.35 10.22
C ARG A 24 -18.84 3.83 10.28
N ASP A 25 -19.77 3.27 9.52
CA ASP A 25 -19.78 1.84 9.22
C ASP A 25 -18.74 1.58 8.12
N TRP A 26 -17.53 1.21 8.53
CA TRP A 26 -16.42 0.99 7.60
C TRP A 26 -16.59 -0.27 6.75
N SER A 27 -17.35 -1.27 7.22
CA SER A 27 -17.71 -2.44 6.43
C SER A 27 -18.61 -2.05 5.27
N ALA A 28 -19.72 -1.36 5.57
CA ALA A 28 -20.64 -0.87 4.54
C ALA A 28 -19.97 0.11 3.58
N THR A 29 -19.15 1.03 4.11
CA THR A 29 -18.40 1.99 3.28
C THR A 29 -17.46 1.28 2.31
N LEU A 30 -16.71 0.28 2.78
CA LEU A 30 -15.80 -0.47 1.91
C LEU A 30 -16.56 -1.27 0.85
N LYS A 31 -17.71 -1.87 1.18
CA LYS A 31 -18.56 -2.56 0.19
C LYS A 31 -19.00 -1.61 -0.92
N ASP A 32 -19.53 -0.45 -0.56
CA ASP A 32 -20.02 0.55 -1.51
C ASP A 32 -18.89 1.09 -2.40
N ASP A 33 -17.71 1.36 -1.83
CA ASP A 33 -16.56 1.88 -2.57
C ASP A 33 -15.93 0.82 -3.50
N VAL A 34 -15.87 -0.45 -3.08
CA VAL A 34 -15.42 -1.57 -3.94
C VAL A 34 -16.36 -1.74 -5.13
N ASP A 35 -17.67 -1.64 -4.91
CA ASP A 35 -18.69 -1.69 -5.97
C ASP A 35 -18.54 -0.52 -6.95
N ALA A 36 -18.29 0.69 -6.42
CA ALA A 36 -18.09 1.88 -7.23
C ALA A 36 -16.82 1.77 -8.09
N VAL A 37 -15.71 1.31 -7.52
CA VAL A 37 -14.46 1.08 -8.27
C VAL A 37 -14.65 0.01 -9.33
N GLY A 38 -15.26 -1.12 -8.99
CA GLY A 38 -15.51 -2.21 -9.96
C GLY A 38 -16.26 -1.71 -11.19
N ARG A 39 -17.35 -0.96 -10.97
CA ARG A 39 -18.13 -0.35 -12.05
C ARG A 39 -17.31 0.63 -12.90
N ILE A 40 -16.53 1.52 -12.27
CA ILE A 40 -15.66 2.47 -13.00
C ILE A 40 -14.67 1.71 -13.89
N ILE A 41 -14.03 0.66 -13.35
CA ILE A 41 -13.04 -0.13 -14.09
C ILE A 41 -13.70 -0.88 -15.25
N GLU A 42 -14.82 -1.57 -15.00
CA GLU A 42 -15.57 -2.29 -16.03
C GLU A 42 -16.03 -1.37 -17.17
N GLU A 43 -16.52 -0.18 -16.85
CA GLU A 43 -17.08 0.75 -17.81
C GLU A 43 -16.02 1.52 -18.60
N THR A 44 -14.87 1.84 -17.98
CA THR A 44 -13.94 2.84 -18.53
C THR A 44 -12.53 2.33 -18.81
N HIS A 45 -12.11 1.22 -18.19
CA HIS A 45 -10.72 0.79 -18.29
C HIS A 45 -10.46 0.05 -19.61
N PRO A 46 -9.51 0.48 -20.46
CA PRO A 46 -9.26 -0.14 -21.77
C PRO A 46 -8.84 -1.60 -21.67
N GLY A 47 -8.16 -1.98 -20.58
CA GLY A 47 -7.78 -3.37 -20.30
C GLY A 47 -8.98 -4.34 -20.20
N MET A 48 -10.19 -3.85 -19.90
CA MET A 48 -11.40 -4.68 -19.88
C MET A 48 -11.85 -5.12 -21.28
N TYR A 49 -11.33 -4.49 -22.32
CA TYR A 49 -11.69 -4.72 -23.73
C TYR A 49 -10.49 -5.16 -24.58
N ASP A 50 -9.32 -5.43 -23.96
CA ASP A 50 -8.12 -5.85 -24.67
C ASP A 50 -8.05 -7.38 -24.79
N ASP A 51 -8.42 -7.91 -25.95
CA ASP A 51 -8.35 -9.34 -26.26
C ASP A 51 -6.92 -9.91 -26.23
N ARG A 52 -5.89 -9.05 -26.24
CA ARG A 52 -4.48 -9.46 -26.12
C ARG A 52 -4.02 -9.58 -24.67
N ASN A 53 -4.81 -9.08 -23.72
CA ASN A 53 -4.57 -9.20 -22.29
C ASN A 53 -5.81 -9.71 -21.55
N PRO A 54 -6.26 -10.96 -21.83
CA PRO A 54 -7.42 -11.53 -21.17
C PRO A 54 -7.23 -11.69 -19.64
N ALA A 55 -5.98 -11.68 -19.17
CA ALA A 55 -5.65 -11.75 -17.75
C ALA A 55 -6.07 -10.49 -16.99
N PHE A 56 -6.20 -9.32 -17.64
CA PHE A 56 -6.63 -8.10 -16.96
C PHE A 56 -8.00 -8.26 -16.29
N ARG A 57 -8.99 -8.77 -17.04
CA ARG A 57 -10.34 -9.00 -16.50
C ARG A 57 -10.31 -9.96 -15.31
N GLN A 58 -9.55 -11.04 -15.41
CA GLN A 58 -9.42 -12.02 -14.32
C GLN A 58 -8.79 -11.40 -13.06
N ARG A 59 -7.78 -10.53 -13.22
CA ARG A 59 -7.16 -9.79 -12.10
C ARG A 59 -8.14 -8.83 -11.45
N VAL A 60 -8.96 -8.12 -12.25
CA VAL A 60 -10.02 -7.25 -11.72
C VAL A 60 -11.04 -8.05 -10.91
N GLU A 61 -11.56 -9.14 -11.47
CA GLU A 61 -12.53 -10.01 -10.78
C GLU A 61 -11.97 -10.57 -9.47
N ALA A 62 -10.73 -11.06 -9.48
CA ALA A 62 -10.06 -11.59 -8.29
C ALA A 62 -9.85 -10.50 -7.22
N GLY A 63 -9.36 -9.33 -7.60
CA GLY A 63 -9.17 -8.21 -6.68
C GLY A 63 -10.49 -7.73 -6.06
N LEU A 64 -11.56 -7.64 -6.85
CA LEU A 64 -12.90 -7.29 -6.35
C LEU A 64 -13.43 -8.33 -5.37
N ALA A 65 -13.25 -9.63 -5.66
CA ALA A 65 -13.66 -10.70 -4.75
C ALA A 65 -12.93 -10.60 -3.41
N GLU A 66 -11.60 -10.45 -3.43
CA GLU A 66 -10.79 -10.31 -2.21
C GLU A 66 -11.18 -9.06 -1.41
N ALA A 67 -11.40 -7.93 -2.08
CA ALA A 67 -11.80 -6.69 -1.41
C ALA A 67 -13.17 -6.81 -0.74
N ARG A 68 -14.12 -7.53 -1.36
CA ARG A 68 -15.44 -7.84 -0.76
C ARG A 68 -15.31 -8.71 0.47
N GLU A 69 -14.46 -9.74 0.43
CA GLU A 69 -14.19 -10.58 1.61
C GLU A 69 -13.63 -9.76 2.77
N ARG A 70 -12.65 -8.89 2.51
CA ARG A 70 -12.08 -7.97 3.51
C ARG A 70 -13.11 -6.98 4.06
N ALA A 71 -14.09 -6.60 3.25
CA ALA A 71 -15.16 -5.70 3.68
C ALA A 71 -16.04 -6.31 4.77
N GLU A 72 -16.20 -7.63 4.83
CA GLU A 72 -16.98 -8.30 5.89
C GLU A 72 -16.39 -8.12 7.30
N THR A 73 -15.08 -7.88 7.40
CA THR A 73 -14.37 -7.76 8.68
C THR A 73 -13.76 -6.39 8.93
N THR A 74 -13.95 -5.43 8.01
CA THR A 74 -13.35 -4.10 8.13
C THR A 74 -14.11 -3.26 9.15
N THR A 75 -13.41 -2.84 10.20
CA THR A 75 -14.00 -2.06 11.31
C THR A 75 -13.46 -0.64 11.43
N ASP A 76 -12.44 -0.28 10.66
CA ASP A 76 -11.77 1.00 10.76
C ASP A 76 -11.29 1.53 9.40
N VAL A 77 -10.84 2.79 9.43
CA VAL A 77 -10.30 3.51 8.28
C VAL A 77 -9.06 2.84 7.68
N GLY A 78 -8.27 2.13 8.49
CA GLY A 78 -7.07 1.42 8.04
C GLY A 78 -7.45 0.22 7.18
N GLY A 79 -8.39 -0.60 7.65
CA GLY A 79 -8.94 -1.72 6.89
C GLY A 79 -9.55 -1.27 5.57
N TRP A 80 -10.29 -0.16 5.57
CA TRP A 80 -10.83 0.44 4.35
C TRP A 80 -9.72 0.87 3.38
N TRP A 81 -8.80 1.74 3.82
CA TRP A 81 -7.81 2.34 2.94
C TRP A 81 -6.84 1.32 2.35
N TRP A 82 -6.33 0.41 3.17
CA TRP A 82 -5.37 -0.59 2.71
C TRP A 82 -6.02 -1.68 1.85
N THR A 83 -7.31 -1.96 2.04
CA THR A 83 -8.06 -2.81 1.10
C THR A 83 -8.23 -2.12 -0.25
N MET A 84 -8.62 -0.85 -0.29
CA MET A 84 -8.76 -0.09 -1.54
C MET A 84 -7.43 0.02 -2.29
N ARG A 85 -6.32 0.28 -1.57
CA ARG A 85 -4.97 0.30 -2.16
C ARG A 85 -4.57 -1.07 -2.71
N GLY A 86 -4.87 -2.15 -1.99
CA GLY A 86 -4.62 -3.52 -2.43
C GLY A 86 -5.43 -3.87 -3.69
N LEU A 87 -6.71 -3.51 -3.74
CA LEU A 87 -7.57 -3.71 -4.91
C LEU A 87 -6.97 -3.08 -6.18
N ILE A 88 -6.58 -1.80 -6.10
CA ILE A 88 -6.00 -1.08 -7.25
C ILE A 88 -4.66 -1.69 -7.67
N ALA A 89 -3.79 -2.03 -6.71
CA ALA A 89 -2.52 -2.69 -7.00
C ALA A 89 -2.72 -4.07 -7.65
N GLY A 90 -3.77 -4.81 -7.26
CA GLY A 90 -4.11 -6.13 -7.78
C GLY A 90 -4.44 -6.14 -9.28
N PHE A 91 -4.82 -5.00 -9.86
CA PHE A 91 -5.02 -4.88 -11.31
C PHE A 91 -3.71 -4.99 -12.10
N ASP A 92 -2.57 -4.77 -11.42
CA ASP A 92 -1.22 -4.94 -11.97
C ASP A 92 -1.07 -4.15 -13.29
N ASP A 93 -1.39 -2.86 -13.16
CA ASP A 93 -1.29 -1.78 -14.15
C ASP A 93 -0.79 -0.50 -13.45
N GLY A 94 0.44 -0.08 -13.79
CA GLY A 94 1.08 1.08 -13.18
C GLY A 94 0.45 2.44 -13.50
N HIS A 95 -0.58 2.50 -14.34
CA HIS A 95 -1.31 3.73 -14.67
C HIS A 95 -2.58 3.92 -13.84
N VAL A 96 -3.01 2.89 -13.10
CA VAL A 96 -4.18 2.98 -12.23
C VAL A 96 -3.72 3.29 -10.81
N ASP A 97 -4.28 4.35 -10.22
CA ASP A 97 -4.00 4.74 -8.84
C ASP A 97 -5.27 5.22 -8.13
N ILE A 98 -5.23 5.19 -6.80
CA ILE A 98 -6.22 5.80 -5.91
C ILE A 98 -5.50 6.71 -4.92
N GLY A 99 -5.99 7.95 -4.83
CA GLY A 99 -5.47 8.97 -3.94
C GLY A 99 -6.55 9.50 -3.00
N LEU A 100 -6.13 9.90 -1.80
CA LEU A 100 -6.96 10.69 -0.89
C LEU A 100 -6.73 12.17 -1.14
N THR A 101 -7.81 12.95 -1.19
CA THR A 101 -7.74 14.42 -1.30
C THR A 101 -7.15 15.05 -0.03
N ASN A 102 -7.36 14.43 1.14
CA ASN A 102 -6.76 14.85 2.41
C ASN A 102 -5.97 13.69 3.00
N GLN A 103 -4.65 13.70 2.75
CA GLN A 103 -3.73 12.63 3.15
C GLN A 103 -3.19 12.83 4.58
N GLY A 104 -2.78 11.73 5.21
CA GLY A 104 -2.17 11.72 6.54
C GLY A 104 -2.96 10.85 7.53
N GLY A 105 -2.40 10.63 8.72
CA GLY A 105 -3.07 9.93 9.82
C GLY A 105 -2.92 8.40 9.84
N PHE A 106 -2.42 7.77 8.78
CA PHE A 106 -2.08 6.34 8.81
C PHE A 106 -0.69 6.10 9.41
N PRO A 107 -0.52 5.12 10.30
CA PRO A 107 0.79 4.75 10.80
C PRO A 107 1.59 4.06 9.70
N THR A 108 2.61 4.73 9.18
CA THR A 108 3.56 4.15 8.22
C THR A 108 4.90 3.89 8.90
N ARG A 109 5.54 2.80 8.52
CA ARG A 109 6.93 2.50 8.89
C ARG A 109 7.70 2.23 7.62
N TRP A 110 8.87 2.84 7.52
CA TRP A 110 9.79 2.61 6.43
C TRP A 110 11.07 1.98 7.00
N PRO A 111 11.57 0.86 6.44
CA PRO A 111 12.75 0.16 6.97
C PRO A 111 14.08 0.87 6.69
N GLY A 112 14.06 2.09 6.13
CA GLY A 112 15.28 2.86 5.88
C GLY A 112 16.02 2.49 4.60
N PHE A 113 15.42 1.74 3.68
CA PHE A 113 16.00 1.46 2.35
C PHE A 113 14.94 1.12 1.31
N LEU A 114 15.34 1.15 0.03
CA LEU A 114 14.56 0.71 -1.12
C LEU A 114 15.41 -0.21 -1.99
N THR A 115 14.79 -1.24 -2.53
CA THR A 115 15.40 -2.17 -3.50
C THR A 115 14.98 -1.83 -4.92
N LEU A 116 15.83 -2.22 -5.88
CA LEU A 116 15.50 -2.34 -7.29
C LEU A 116 15.83 -3.75 -7.76
N TYR A 117 15.22 -4.19 -8.86
CA TYR A 117 15.63 -5.42 -9.52
C TYR A 117 16.95 -5.22 -10.29
N ASP A 118 17.92 -6.09 -10.03
CA ASP A 118 19.11 -6.33 -10.84
C ASP A 118 19.09 -7.79 -11.31
N GLY A 119 18.64 -8.00 -12.55
CA GLY A 119 18.26 -9.33 -13.02
C GLY A 119 17.12 -9.92 -12.20
N ALA A 120 17.35 -11.07 -11.57
CA ALA A 120 16.38 -11.73 -10.69
C ALA A 120 16.50 -11.30 -9.22
N ASP A 121 17.51 -10.50 -8.89
CA ASP A 121 17.84 -10.15 -7.51
C ASP A 121 17.27 -8.78 -7.14
N GLN A 122 16.78 -8.65 -5.91
CA GLN A 122 16.43 -7.34 -5.35
C GLN A 122 17.65 -6.78 -4.61
N VAL A 123 18.18 -5.66 -5.09
CA VAL A 123 19.40 -5.01 -4.56
C VAL A 123 19.08 -3.64 -4.00
N VAL A 124 19.70 -3.29 -2.86
CA VAL A 124 19.54 -2.00 -2.20
C VAL A 124 20.07 -0.88 -3.10
N ALA A 125 19.17 -0.01 -3.55
CA ALA A 125 19.48 1.07 -4.48
C ALA A 125 19.39 2.46 -3.83
N SER A 126 18.68 2.55 -2.70
CA SER A 126 18.59 3.75 -1.89
C SER A 126 18.52 3.35 -0.42
N ARG A 127 19.10 4.15 0.47
CA ARG A 127 19.11 3.94 1.91
C ARG A 127 19.01 5.27 2.65
N ASP A 128 18.50 5.24 3.87
CA ASP A 128 18.64 6.33 4.81
C ASP A 128 20.11 6.48 5.19
N GLU A 129 20.72 7.58 4.79
CA GLU A 129 22.12 7.87 5.09
C GLU A 129 22.36 8.18 6.56
N ALA A 130 21.31 8.57 7.31
CA ALA A 130 21.41 8.88 8.73
C ALA A 130 21.34 7.65 9.65
N ASP A 131 20.93 6.48 9.12
CA ASP A 131 20.85 5.23 9.87
C ASP A 131 22.01 4.30 9.50
N ASP A 132 23.04 4.23 10.36
CA ASP A 132 24.19 3.34 10.16
C ASP A 132 23.82 1.85 10.16
N SER A 133 22.65 1.48 10.66
CA SER A 133 22.15 0.10 10.64
C SER A 133 21.45 -0.27 9.32
N SER A 134 21.12 0.72 8.49
CA SER A 134 20.49 0.47 7.19
C SER A 134 21.46 -0.25 6.24
N PRO A 135 21.02 -1.32 5.53
CA PRO A 135 21.86 -2.07 4.61
C PRO A 135 22.63 -1.18 3.62
N PRO A 136 23.88 -1.55 3.24
CA PRO A 136 24.65 -0.76 2.28
C PRO A 136 24.08 -0.88 0.86
N LEU A 137 24.38 0.11 0.02
CA LEU A 137 24.06 0.07 -1.41
C LEU A 137 24.66 -1.18 -2.08
N GLY A 138 23.89 -1.81 -2.96
CA GLY A 138 24.26 -3.05 -3.64
C GLY A 138 24.08 -4.31 -2.80
N ALA A 139 23.67 -4.22 -1.53
CA ALA A 139 23.31 -5.40 -0.75
C ALA A 139 22.08 -6.10 -1.36
N LYS A 140 22.10 -7.42 -1.40
CA LYS A 140 20.98 -8.24 -1.87
C LYS A 140 19.99 -8.49 -0.75
N LEU A 141 18.70 -8.27 -1.02
CA LEU A 141 17.61 -8.71 -0.15
C LEU A 141 17.43 -10.23 -0.29
N ILE A 142 17.64 -10.97 0.79
CA ILE A 142 17.53 -12.43 0.80
C ILE A 142 16.13 -12.88 1.24
N ALA A 143 15.63 -12.33 2.35
CA ALA A 143 14.34 -12.69 2.91
C ALA A 143 13.82 -11.58 3.85
N CYS A 144 12.50 -11.52 4.02
CA CYS A 144 11.84 -10.73 5.07
C CYS A 144 11.06 -11.69 5.97
N ASP A 145 11.30 -11.65 7.29
CA ASP A 145 10.60 -12.49 8.28
C ASP A 145 10.57 -13.99 7.92
N GLY A 146 11.68 -14.49 7.35
CA GLY A 146 11.83 -15.89 6.92
C GLY A 146 11.15 -16.23 5.58
N VAL A 147 10.54 -15.27 4.90
CA VAL A 147 10.01 -15.42 3.54
C VAL A 147 11.08 -14.97 2.55
N ASP A 148 11.46 -15.87 1.65
CA ASP A 148 12.37 -15.57 0.54
C ASP A 148 11.92 -14.33 -0.26
N ALA A 149 12.86 -13.48 -0.64
CA ALA A 149 12.56 -12.19 -1.28
C ALA A 149 11.87 -12.34 -2.63
N ALA A 150 12.23 -13.35 -3.44
CA ALA A 150 11.54 -13.62 -4.70
C ALA A 150 10.13 -14.16 -4.44
N ALA A 151 9.99 -15.08 -3.49
CA ALA A 151 8.68 -15.57 -3.08
C ALA A 151 7.78 -14.46 -2.51
N LEU A 152 8.34 -13.49 -1.78
CA LEU A 152 7.61 -12.35 -1.25
C LEU A 152 7.14 -11.40 -2.34
N ALA A 153 7.97 -11.14 -3.36
CA ALA A 153 7.63 -10.26 -4.47
C ALA A 153 6.48 -10.81 -5.34
N GLU A 154 6.34 -12.14 -5.40
CA GLU A 154 5.25 -12.79 -6.12
C GLU A 154 3.95 -12.92 -5.29
N ARG A 155 3.98 -12.61 -3.99
CA ARG A 155 2.78 -12.59 -3.16
C ARG A 155 1.98 -11.33 -3.49
N ARG A 156 0.73 -11.54 -3.90
CA ARG A 156 -0.29 -10.50 -4.06
C ARG A 156 -1.28 -10.63 -2.91
#